data_AF-A0A531KIF6-F1
#
_entry.id   AF-A0A531KIF6-F1
#
_cell.length_a   1.000
_cell.length_b   1.000
_cell.length_c   1.000
_cell.angle_alpha   90.00
_cell.angle_beta   90.00
_cell.angle_gamma   90.00
#
_symmetry.space_group_name_H-M   'P 1'
#
loop_
_entity.id
_entity.type
_entity.pdbx_description
1 polymer ?
#
loop_
_entity_poly.entity_id
_entity_poly.type
_entity_poly.pdbx_seq_one_letter_code
_entity_poly.pdbx_strand_id
1 'polypeptide(L)'
;MNSIATNAEPAARKAYFDAHYMTADIFQLQANPLLVGSAEKLVLIDTGVGPAQDWAPTAGRLAKSLQDAGVAPADIDVIVLTHCHGDHVGGLEAAVSEGFSKAEVVLSETALDLWNSPDAASKVPDWAAPGVPALQKTFAALGD
;
A
#
# COMPACT_ATOMS: atom_id res chain seq x y z
N MET A 1 -0.84 13.97 17.15
CA MET A 1 0.51 13.35 17.28
C MET A 1 1.38 13.91 16.17
N ASN A 2 2.65 14.13 16.45
CA ASN A 2 3.62 14.52 15.43
C ASN A 2 4.02 13.28 14.63
N SER A 3 3.72 13.22 13.33
CA SER A 3 4.04 12.07 12.47
C SER A 3 5.15 12.34 11.45
N ILE A 4 5.55 13.61 11.25
CA ILE A 4 6.60 14.02 10.31
C ILE A 4 7.62 14.90 11.00
N ALA A 5 8.90 14.72 10.64
CA ALA A 5 10.04 15.44 11.18
C ALA A 5 10.02 15.47 12.72
N THR A 6 9.76 14.30 13.32
CA THR A 6 9.65 14.14 14.79
C THR A 6 10.96 14.40 15.53
N ASN A 7 12.07 14.39 14.80
CA ASN A 7 13.42 14.73 15.28
C ASN A 7 13.75 16.23 15.16
N ALA A 8 12.88 17.06 14.57
CA ALA A 8 13.11 18.50 14.43
C ALA A 8 12.56 19.29 15.62
N GLU A 9 13.20 20.42 15.94
CA GLU A 9 12.71 21.37 16.94
C GLU A 9 11.29 21.88 16.55
N PRO A 10 10.29 21.80 17.45
CA PRO A 10 8.90 22.13 17.11
C PRO A 10 8.71 23.50 16.44
N ALA A 11 9.43 24.53 16.88
CA ALA A 11 9.32 25.88 16.31
C ALA A 11 9.88 25.95 14.88
N ALA A 12 11.03 25.31 14.65
CA ALA A 12 11.65 25.25 13.32
C ALA A 12 10.79 24.44 12.33
N ARG A 13 10.22 23.33 12.81
CA ARG A 13 9.32 22.50 12.00
C ARG A 13 8.05 23.25 11.60
N LYS A 14 7.42 23.98 12.54
CA LYS A 14 6.22 24.79 12.23
C LYS A 14 6.55 25.87 11.20
N ALA A 15 7.64 26.61 11.41
CA ALA A 15 8.07 27.66 10.48
C ALA A 15 8.30 27.11 9.06
N TYR A 16 8.89 25.91 8.94
CA TYR A 16 9.07 25.25 7.64
C TYR A 16 7.74 24.95 6.96
N PHE A 17 6.79 24.29 7.65
CA PHE A 17 5.49 23.95 7.04
C PHE A 17 4.68 25.19 6.67
N ASP A 18 4.63 26.20 7.56
CA ASP A 18 3.95 27.48 7.30
C ASP A 18 4.52 28.16 6.04
N ALA A 19 5.85 28.18 5.89
CA ALA A 19 6.52 28.79 4.75
C ALA A 19 6.27 28.06 3.41
N HIS A 20 5.82 26.81 3.45
CA HIS A 20 5.52 25.99 2.27
C HIS A 20 4.02 25.77 2.06
N TYR A 21 3.16 26.53 2.75
CA TYR A 21 1.70 26.42 2.66
C TYR A 21 1.18 25.02 3.01
N MET A 22 1.87 24.33 3.91
CA MET A 22 1.52 23.02 4.42
C MET A 22 1.01 23.14 5.85
N THR A 23 0.03 22.32 6.22
CA THR A 23 -0.44 22.31 7.62
C THR A 23 0.60 21.63 8.51
N ALA A 24 0.92 22.25 9.64
CA ALA A 24 1.85 21.68 10.62
C ALA A 24 1.18 20.66 11.56
N ASP A 25 -0.16 20.61 11.57
CA ASP A 25 -0.96 19.82 12.51
C ASP A 25 -1.48 18.50 11.91
N ILE A 26 -1.83 18.52 10.62
CA ILE A 26 -2.34 17.37 9.87
C ILE A 26 -1.58 17.27 8.54
N PHE A 27 -0.83 16.19 8.37
CA PHE A 27 -0.27 15.85 7.08
C PHE A 27 -1.17 14.85 6.38
N GLN A 28 -1.62 15.20 5.17
CA GLN A 28 -2.34 14.27 4.32
C GLN A 28 -1.35 13.46 3.49
N LEU A 29 -1.09 12.23 3.92
CA LEU A 29 -0.30 11.28 3.15
C LEU A 29 -1.14 10.72 2.00
N GLN A 30 -0.60 10.75 0.79
CA GLN A 30 -1.25 10.20 -0.40
C GLN A 30 -0.70 8.80 -0.67
N ALA A 31 -1.58 7.81 -0.79
CA ALA A 31 -1.24 6.50 -1.36
C ALA A 31 -1.54 6.56 -2.86
N ASN A 32 -0.50 6.49 -3.68
CA ASN A 32 -0.59 6.68 -5.13
C ASN A 32 -0.08 5.43 -5.86
N PRO A 33 -0.93 4.40 -6.05
CA PRO A 33 -0.65 3.33 -7.00
C PRO A 33 -0.40 3.88 -8.41
N LEU A 34 0.50 3.25 -9.16
CA LEU A 34 0.84 3.67 -10.53
C LEU A 34 0.44 2.58 -11.53
N LEU A 35 -0.36 2.97 -12.53
CA LEU A 35 -0.70 2.08 -13.65
C LEU A 35 0.19 2.41 -14.85
N VAL A 36 0.85 1.39 -15.41
CA VAL A 36 1.74 1.50 -16.57
C VAL A 36 1.28 0.53 -17.65
N GLY A 37 0.95 1.08 -18.83
CA GLY A 37 0.50 0.30 -19.97
C GLY A 37 1.53 0.22 -21.09
N SER A 38 1.59 -0.93 -21.74
CA SER A 38 2.29 -1.18 -23.01
C SER A 38 1.31 -1.81 -24.01
N ALA A 39 1.78 -2.12 -25.23
CA ALA A 39 0.95 -2.86 -26.19
C ALA A 39 0.67 -4.32 -25.78
N GLU A 40 1.47 -4.86 -24.86
CA GLU A 40 1.43 -6.29 -24.49
C GLU A 40 0.93 -6.55 -23.07
N LYS A 41 1.23 -5.62 -22.14
CA LYS A 41 0.92 -5.77 -20.72
C LYS A 41 0.43 -4.48 -20.07
N LEU A 42 -0.45 -4.65 -19.09
CA LEU A 42 -0.87 -3.65 -18.13
C LEU A 42 -0.33 -4.00 -16.73
N VAL A 43 0.49 -3.11 -16.19
CA VAL A 43 1.19 -3.29 -14.91
C VAL A 43 0.67 -2.31 -13.89
N LEU A 44 0.28 -2.80 -12.72
CA LEU A 44 -0.06 -1.98 -11.57
C LEU A 44 1.06 -2.05 -10.54
N ILE A 45 1.58 -0.89 -10.11
CA ILE A 45 2.57 -0.77 -9.06
C ILE A 45 1.85 -0.35 -7.77
N ASP A 46 1.92 -1.22 -6.77
CA ASP A 46 1.17 -1.18 -5.51
C ASP A 46 -0.36 -1.18 -5.69
N THR A 47 -1.08 -1.51 -4.62
CA THR A 47 -2.54 -1.69 -4.63
C THR A 47 -3.25 -0.77 -3.64
N GLY A 48 -2.51 0.08 -2.93
CA GLY A 48 -3.07 0.98 -1.93
C GLY A 48 -3.52 0.26 -0.66
N VAL A 49 -4.30 0.97 0.14
CA VAL A 49 -4.86 0.51 1.43
C VAL A 49 -5.94 -0.59 1.29
N GLY A 50 -6.43 -0.84 0.07
CA GLY A 50 -7.71 -1.54 -0.11
C GLY A 50 -8.88 -0.66 0.36
N PRO A 51 -10.03 -1.23 0.75
CA PRO A 51 -11.15 -0.47 1.30
C PRO A 51 -10.74 0.44 2.46
N ALA A 52 -11.47 1.54 2.68
CA ALA A 52 -11.18 2.48 3.75
C ALA A 52 -11.16 1.78 5.12
N GLN A 53 -10.13 2.07 5.92
CA GLN A 53 -9.91 1.51 7.26
C GLN A 53 -9.96 2.62 8.31
N ASP A 54 -10.13 2.28 9.59
CA ASP A 54 -10.19 3.27 10.69
C ASP A 54 -8.96 4.18 10.75
N TRP A 55 -7.77 3.65 10.41
CA TRP A 55 -6.51 4.38 10.38
C TRP A 55 -6.26 5.15 9.06
N ALA A 56 -7.05 4.86 8.02
CA ALA A 56 -6.97 5.49 6.70
C ALA A 56 -8.39 5.72 6.12
N PRO A 57 -9.24 6.52 6.80
CA PRO A 57 -10.67 6.61 6.49
C PRO A 57 -10.98 7.25 5.14
N THR A 58 -10.00 7.95 4.53
CA THR A 58 -10.15 8.62 3.23
C THR A 58 -9.50 7.85 2.07
N ALA A 59 -8.92 6.67 2.33
CA ALA A 59 -8.26 5.83 1.34
C ALA A 59 -9.27 4.98 0.52
N GLY A 60 -8.81 3.89 -0.11
CA GLY A 60 -9.65 2.97 -0.87
C GLY A 60 -10.22 3.50 -2.17
N ARG A 61 -9.44 4.33 -2.87
CA ARG A 61 -9.85 4.94 -4.12
C ARG A 61 -9.40 4.17 -5.37
N LEU A 62 -8.53 3.17 -5.24
CA LEU A 62 -7.94 2.48 -6.39
C LEU A 62 -8.99 1.90 -7.34
N ALA A 63 -9.95 1.12 -6.84
CA ALA A 63 -10.99 0.50 -7.68
C ALA A 63 -11.79 1.55 -8.46
N LYS A 64 -12.16 2.66 -7.82
CA LYS A 64 -12.85 3.79 -8.48
C LYS A 64 -11.95 4.48 -9.49
N SER A 65 -10.67 4.69 -9.19
CA SER A 65 -9.71 5.30 -10.10
C SER A 65 -9.49 4.45 -11.35
N LEU A 66 -9.42 3.12 -11.21
CA LEU A 66 -9.33 2.18 -12.34
C LEU A 66 -10.60 2.25 -13.20
N GLN A 67 -11.78 2.23 -12.56
CA GLN A 67 -13.05 2.39 -13.26
C GLN A 67 -13.11 3.71 -14.04
N ASP A 68 -12.70 4.82 -13.44
CA ASP A 68 -12.66 6.14 -14.10
C ASP A 68 -11.66 6.19 -15.26
N ALA A 69 -10.59 5.40 -15.18
CA ALA A 69 -9.63 5.20 -16.25
C ALA A 69 -10.11 4.20 -17.33
N GLY A 70 -11.29 3.58 -17.17
CA GLY A 70 -11.82 2.58 -18.08
C GLY A 70 -11.10 1.23 -18.03
N VAL A 71 -10.44 0.92 -16.91
CA VAL A 71 -9.67 -0.30 -16.69
C VAL A 71 -10.41 -1.20 -15.70
N ALA A 72 -10.70 -2.44 -16.10
CA ALA A 72 -11.18 -3.43 -15.16
C ALA A 72 -9.98 -4.03 -14.38
N PRO A 73 -10.14 -4.40 -13.10
CA PRO A 73 -9.08 -5.12 -12.37
C PRO A 73 -8.61 -6.40 -13.08
N ALA A 74 -9.51 -7.07 -13.82
CA ALA A 74 -9.22 -8.27 -14.59
C ALA A 74 -8.41 -8.02 -15.88
N ASP A 75 -8.20 -6.75 -16.27
CA ASP A 75 -7.33 -6.35 -17.39
C ASP A 75 -5.87 -6.15 -16.96
N ILE A 76 -5.60 -6.16 -15.64
CA ILE A 76 -4.24 -6.01 -15.11
C ILE A 76 -3.54 -7.36 -15.20
N ASP A 77 -2.39 -7.37 -15.88
CA ASP A 77 -1.59 -8.57 -16.11
C ASP A 77 -0.58 -8.82 -15.00
N VAL A 78 -0.02 -7.75 -14.43
CA VAL A 78 1.03 -7.83 -13.41
C VAL A 78 0.79 -6.81 -12.31
N ILE A 79 0.93 -7.23 -11.07
CA ILE A 79 1.01 -6.36 -9.90
C ILE A 79 2.44 -6.41 -9.37
N VAL A 80 3.11 -5.26 -9.30
CA VAL A 80 4.43 -5.13 -8.67
C VAL A 80 4.26 -4.45 -7.33
N LEU A 81 4.59 -5.15 -6.25
CA LEU A 81 4.62 -4.57 -4.91
C LEU A 81 5.99 -3.96 -4.64
N THR A 82 6.02 -2.69 -4.23
CA THR A 82 7.26 -2.05 -3.77
C THR A 82 7.71 -2.62 -2.43
N HIS A 83 6.76 -2.92 -1.54
CA HIS A 83 6.93 -3.60 -0.25
C HIS A 83 5.56 -3.98 0.34
N CYS A 84 5.53 -4.53 1.55
CA CYS A 84 4.34 -5.15 2.13
C CYS A 84 3.65 -4.37 3.26
N HIS A 85 3.81 -3.05 3.33
CA HIS A 85 2.99 -2.27 4.26
C HIS A 85 1.53 -2.22 3.79
N GLY A 86 0.60 -2.09 4.75
CA GLY A 86 -0.84 -2.15 4.48
C GLY A 86 -1.36 -1.10 3.51
N ASP A 87 -0.70 0.05 3.38
CA ASP A 87 -1.01 1.09 2.41
C ASP A 87 -0.52 0.81 0.98
N HIS A 88 0.20 -0.30 0.78
CA HIS A 88 0.66 -0.78 -0.52
C HIS A 88 0.02 -2.12 -0.90
N VAL A 89 -0.05 -3.06 0.05
CA VAL A 89 -0.56 -4.43 -0.17
C VAL A 89 -2.03 -4.60 0.22
N GLY A 90 -2.65 -3.62 0.90
CA GLY A 90 -4.03 -3.75 1.38
C GLY A 90 -5.05 -3.99 0.27
N GLY A 91 -4.83 -3.41 -0.92
CA GLY A 91 -5.66 -3.71 -2.09
C GLY A 91 -5.46 -5.12 -2.64
N LEU A 92 -4.31 -5.75 -2.38
CA LEU A 92 -4.02 -7.14 -2.75
C LEU A 92 -4.69 -8.13 -1.78
N GLU A 93 -4.77 -7.81 -0.49
CA GLU A 93 -5.58 -8.58 0.46
C GLU A 93 -7.07 -8.58 0.04
N ALA A 94 -7.52 -7.46 -0.53
CA ALA A 94 -8.82 -7.34 -1.17
C ALA A 94 -8.88 -7.99 -2.56
N ALA A 95 -7.75 -8.15 -3.26
CA ALA A 95 -7.69 -8.60 -4.66
C ALA A 95 -8.12 -10.03 -4.90
N VAL A 96 -7.98 -10.91 -3.91
CA VAL A 96 -8.56 -12.26 -3.93
C VAL A 96 -10.10 -12.18 -4.03
N SER A 97 -10.70 -11.11 -3.50
CA SER A 97 -12.14 -10.83 -3.59
C SER A 97 -12.54 -9.79 -4.66
N GLU A 98 -11.64 -8.91 -5.09
CA GLU A 98 -11.93 -7.75 -5.97
C GLU A 98 -11.56 -7.97 -7.45
N GLY A 99 -11.09 -9.15 -7.84
CA GLY A 99 -11.05 -9.57 -9.25
C GLY A 99 -9.72 -9.36 -9.98
N PHE A 100 -8.60 -9.23 -9.28
CA PHE A 100 -7.26 -9.30 -9.89
C PHE A 100 -6.79 -10.76 -10.09
N SER A 101 -7.72 -11.71 -10.17
CA SER A 101 -7.44 -13.16 -10.14
C SER A 101 -6.58 -13.69 -11.31
N LYS A 102 -6.26 -12.84 -12.29
CA LYS A 102 -5.39 -13.16 -13.42
C LYS A 102 -3.99 -12.57 -13.30
N ALA A 103 -3.78 -11.59 -12.43
CA ALA A 103 -2.53 -10.85 -12.40
C ALA A 103 -1.41 -11.69 -11.76
N GLU A 104 -0.24 -11.71 -12.39
CA GLU A 104 0.99 -12.17 -11.76
C GLU A 104 1.39 -11.17 -10.67
N VAL A 105 1.64 -11.64 -9.45
CA VAL A 105 2.09 -10.78 -8.36
C VAL A 105 3.60 -10.91 -8.20
N VAL A 106 4.30 -9.80 -8.37
CA VAL A 106 5.76 -9.71 -8.25
C VAL A 106 6.11 -8.96 -6.97
N LEU A 107 6.93 -9.58 -6.14
CA LEU A 107 7.47 -9.02 -4.91
C LEU A 107 8.95 -9.41 -4.78
N SER A 108 9.74 -8.58 -4.11
CA SER A 108 11.11 -8.95 -3.74
C SER A 108 11.11 -10.19 -2.85
N GLU A 109 11.96 -11.17 -3.16
CA GLU A 109 12.21 -12.35 -2.33
C GLU A 109 12.55 -11.97 -0.88
N THR A 110 13.38 -10.94 -0.69
CA THR A 110 13.73 -10.44 0.66
C THR A 110 12.51 -9.94 1.44
N ALA A 111 11.57 -9.28 0.77
CA ALA A 111 10.34 -8.84 1.41
C ALA A 111 9.43 -10.05 1.71
N LEU A 112 9.32 -10.99 0.78
CA LEU A 112 8.55 -12.21 0.99
C LEU A 112 9.10 -13.01 2.20
N ASP A 113 10.41 -13.23 2.26
CA ASP A 113 11.07 -13.93 3.36
C ASP A 113 10.83 -13.26 4.72
N LEU A 114 10.90 -11.92 4.77
CA LEU A 114 10.66 -11.18 6.00
C LEU A 114 9.21 -11.31 6.47
N TRP A 115 8.26 -11.08 5.57
CA TRP A 115 6.83 -10.96 5.93
C TRP A 115 6.13 -12.32 6.04
N ASN A 116 6.65 -13.34 5.36
CA ASN A 116 6.10 -14.70 5.39
C ASN A 116 6.79 -15.61 6.43
N SER A 117 7.82 -15.13 7.15
CA SER A 117 8.46 -15.94 8.19
C SER A 117 7.53 -16.16 9.40
N PRO A 118 7.62 -17.31 10.09
CA PRO A 118 6.78 -17.59 11.27
C PRO A 118 6.88 -16.55 12.40
N ASP A 119 8.00 -15.85 12.47
CA ASP A 119 8.34 -14.85 13.48
C ASP A 119 8.29 -13.39 12.95
N ALA A 120 7.71 -13.17 11.76
CA ALA A 120 7.65 -11.86 11.09
C ALA A 120 7.13 -10.74 11.99
N ALA A 121 6.11 -11.02 12.82
CA ALA A 121 5.53 -10.05 13.76
C ALA A 121 6.55 -9.51 14.80
N SER A 122 7.63 -10.23 15.09
CA SER A 122 8.71 -9.76 15.98
C SER A 122 9.83 -9.02 15.25
N LYS A 123 9.84 -9.06 13.92
CA LYS A 123 10.85 -8.46 13.04
C LYS A 123 10.41 -7.14 12.39
N VAL A 124 9.12 -6.84 12.46
CA VAL A 124 8.53 -5.59 11.95
C VAL A 124 8.22 -4.63 13.11
N PRO A 125 8.03 -3.33 12.84
CA PRO A 125 7.61 -2.39 13.88
C PRO A 125 6.28 -2.80 14.55
N ASP A 126 6.10 -2.46 15.82
CA ASP A 126 4.91 -2.80 16.61
C ASP A 126 3.58 -2.40 15.94
N TRP A 127 3.57 -1.30 15.19
CA TRP A 127 2.38 -0.83 14.48
C TRP A 127 2.02 -1.71 13.27
N ALA A 128 2.98 -2.42 12.70
CA ALA A 128 2.81 -3.28 11.54
C ALA A 128 2.55 -4.74 11.92
N ALA A 129 3.03 -5.18 13.09
CA ALA A 129 2.91 -6.55 13.58
C ALA A 129 1.47 -7.10 13.56
N PRO A 130 0.41 -6.33 13.89
CA PRO A 130 -0.97 -6.83 13.82
C PRO A 130 -1.45 -7.22 12.41
N GLY A 131 -0.84 -6.67 11.35
CA GLY A 131 -1.19 -6.97 9.95
C GLY A 131 -0.55 -8.24 9.40
N VAL A 132 0.51 -8.74 10.02
CA VAL A 132 1.27 -9.90 9.55
C VAL A 132 0.39 -11.14 9.26
N PRO A 133 -0.55 -11.55 10.13
CA PRO A 133 -1.35 -12.74 9.85
C PRO A 133 -2.26 -12.61 8.62
N ALA A 134 -2.78 -11.42 8.35
CA ALA A 134 -3.63 -11.16 7.18
C ALA A 134 -2.80 -11.27 5.90
N LEU A 135 -1.61 -10.67 5.89
CA LEU A 135 -0.69 -10.73 4.77
C LEU A 135 -0.20 -12.16 4.49
N GLN A 136 0.14 -12.93 5.51
CA GLN A 136 0.54 -14.35 5.36
C GLN A 136 -0.59 -15.19 4.76
N LYS A 137 -1.84 -14.94 5.16
CA LYS A 137 -3.00 -15.57 4.54
C LYS A 137 -3.13 -15.21 3.06
N THR A 138 -2.85 -13.95 2.71
CA THR A 138 -2.85 -13.47 1.32
C THR A 138 -1.78 -14.17 0.49
N PHE A 139 -0.54 -14.24 0.97
CA PHE A 139 0.53 -14.97 0.29
C PHE A 139 0.21 -16.45 0.11
N ALA A 140 -0.31 -17.12 1.15
CA ALA A 140 -0.73 -18.51 1.05
C ALA A 140 -1.86 -18.74 0.02
N ALA A 141 -2.72 -17.74 -0.21
CA ALA A 141 -3.79 -17.81 -1.20
C ALA A 141 -3.30 -17.55 -2.64
N LEU A 142 -2.22 -16.79 -2.80
CA LEU A 142 -1.59 -16.52 -4.11
C LEU A 142 -0.77 -17.71 -4.61
N GLY A 143 -0.25 -18.53 -3.69
CA GLY A 143 0.62 -19.65 -4.04
C GLY A 143 2.07 -19.22 -4.26
N ASP A 144 2.84 -20.13 -4.87
CA ASP A 144 4.24 -19.88 -5.28
C ASP A 144 4.31 -19.20 -6.65
#